data_AF-A0A7S3H7S0-F1
#
_entry.id   AF-A0A7S3H7S0-F1
#
_cell.length_a   1.000
_cell.length_b   1.000
_cell.length_c   1.000
_cell.angle_alpha   90.00
_cell.angle_beta   90.00
_cell.angle_gamma   90.00
#
_symmetry.space_group_name_H-M   'P 1'
#
loop_
_entity.id
_entity.type
_entity.pdbx_description
1 polymer ?
#
loop_
_entity_poly.entity_id
_entity_poly.type
_entity_poly.pdbx_seq_one_letter_code
_entity_poly.pdbx_strand_id
1 'polypeptide(L)'
;TTSLTSSAQSTPVTSSSALSVLSASAAFAPPLLLSAQISNDGLRMIVFFDSSTDRGGSKIEKYDGSFKCHKLLSFERDTQSDCVWLADNQVQVTFAASDRNVVVGDTVSIRQKSLRSGFCATSSSCEYSPSTSFVLVLAPSQPVLPTPAVTASREISACDDIIVDPTNSIGSGGRSWASVQWFVEFTSVPSGT
;
A
#
# COMPACT_ATOMS: atom_id res chain seq x y z
N THR A 1 -58.94 -5.02 -40.88
CA THR A 1 -57.59 -5.54 -40.57
C THR A 1 -56.63 -4.38 -40.62
N THR A 2 -56.33 -3.80 -39.46
CA THR A 2 -55.55 -2.55 -39.34
C THR A 2 -54.13 -2.93 -38.94
N SER A 3 -53.16 -2.79 -39.85
CA SER A 3 -51.75 -3.06 -39.59
C SER A 3 -51.06 -1.80 -39.06
N LEU A 4 -50.58 -1.86 -37.83
CA LEU A 4 -49.69 -0.85 -37.24
C LEU A 4 -48.24 -1.23 -37.59
N THR A 5 -47.56 -0.42 -38.41
CA THR A 5 -46.11 -0.51 -38.59
C THR A 5 -45.43 0.53 -37.72
N SER A 6 -44.70 0.05 -36.70
CA SER A 6 -43.78 0.85 -35.89
C SER A 6 -42.43 0.92 -36.60
N SER A 7 -41.99 2.13 -36.94
CA SER A 7 -40.64 2.40 -37.42
C SER A 7 -39.76 2.84 -36.24
N ALA A 8 -38.98 1.91 -35.69
CA ALA A 8 -37.93 2.23 -34.74
C ALA A 8 -36.69 2.74 -35.49
N GLN A 9 -36.40 4.03 -35.37
CA GLN A 9 -35.22 4.65 -35.96
C GLN A 9 -34.07 4.57 -34.94
N SER A 10 -33.12 3.65 -35.17
CA SER A 10 -31.92 3.54 -34.34
C SER A 10 -30.95 4.68 -34.69
N THR A 11 -30.82 5.67 -33.81
CA THR A 11 -29.75 6.68 -33.93
C THR A 11 -28.42 6.04 -33.52
N PRO A 12 -27.41 5.98 -34.40
CA PRO A 12 -26.09 5.52 -33.99
C PRO A 12 -25.51 6.51 -32.98
N VAL A 13 -25.24 6.02 -31.77
CA VAL A 13 -24.52 6.79 -30.74
C VAL A 13 -23.04 6.70 -31.07
N THR A 14 -22.52 7.70 -31.77
CA THR A 14 -21.11 7.78 -32.10
C THR A 14 -20.33 8.24 -30.86
N SER A 15 -19.60 7.33 -30.23
CA SER A 15 -18.60 7.68 -29.22
C SER A 15 -17.35 8.21 -29.92
N SER A 16 -17.03 9.49 -29.72
CA SER A 16 -15.80 10.09 -30.22
C SER A 16 -14.88 10.45 -29.06
N SER A 17 -13.70 9.86 -29.03
CA SER A 17 -12.62 10.27 -28.12
C SER A 17 -11.74 11.29 -28.84
N ALA A 18 -11.56 12.47 -28.28
CA ALA A 18 -10.64 13.47 -28.84
C ALA A 18 -9.19 12.99 -28.65
N LEU A 19 -8.51 12.65 -29.75
CA LEU A 19 -7.08 12.35 -29.75
C LEU A 19 -6.31 13.68 -29.82
N SER A 20 -5.73 14.09 -28.69
CA SER A 20 -4.78 15.20 -28.63
C SER A 20 -3.39 14.67 -28.99
N VAL A 21 -2.91 14.99 -30.19
CA VAL A 21 -1.52 14.72 -30.58
C VAL A 21 -0.67 15.91 -30.12
N LEU A 22 -0.03 15.76 -28.96
CA LEU A 22 0.96 16.72 -28.48
C LEU A 22 2.18 16.72 -29.42
N SER A 23 2.76 17.90 -29.67
CA SER A 23 3.92 18.02 -30.57
C SER A 23 5.13 17.26 -30.00
N ALA A 24 5.98 16.74 -30.88
CA ALA A 24 7.20 16.00 -30.51
C ALA A 24 8.22 16.82 -29.68
N SER A 25 7.99 18.11 -29.46
CA SER A 25 8.85 19.02 -28.69
C SER A 25 8.23 19.52 -27.38
N ALA A 26 7.01 19.11 -27.03
CA ALA A 26 6.44 19.45 -25.74
C ALA A 26 7.13 18.59 -24.66
N ALA A 27 7.86 19.24 -23.74
CA ALA A 27 8.44 18.53 -22.60
C ALA A 27 7.31 17.90 -21.78
N PHE A 28 7.39 16.59 -21.55
CA PHE A 28 6.42 15.92 -20.69
C PHE A 28 6.68 16.33 -19.25
N ALA A 29 5.63 16.82 -18.57
CA ALA A 29 5.72 17.14 -17.16
C ALA A 29 6.16 15.89 -16.37
N PRO A 30 7.13 16.02 -15.44
CA PRO A 30 7.55 14.91 -14.64
C PRO A 30 6.41 14.49 -13.69
N PRO A 31 6.21 13.18 -13.43
CA PRO A 31 5.21 12.72 -12.49
C PRO A 31 5.45 13.25 -11.09
N LEU A 32 4.38 13.65 -10.41
CA LEU A 32 4.42 14.12 -9.04
C LEU A 32 3.90 13.05 -8.09
N LEU A 33 4.48 13.03 -6.89
CA LEU A 33 4.02 12.18 -5.81
C LEU A 33 2.66 12.70 -5.31
N LEU A 34 1.60 11.91 -5.48
CA LEU A 34 0.24 12.32 -5.16
C LEU A 34 -0.16 11.90 -3.74
N SER A 35 0.08 10.65 -3.37
CA SER A 35 -0.22 10.14 -2.03
C SER A 35 0.53 8.85 -1.71
N ALA A 36 0.63 8.53 -0.43
CA ALA A 36 1.11 7.25 0.07
C ALA A 36 0.13 6.77 1.14
N GLN A 37 -0.39 5.55 1.02
CA GLN A 37 -1.40 5.01 1.95
C GLN A 37 -1.02 3.60 2.41
N ILE A 38 -1.04 3.37 3.72
CA ILE A 38 -0.83 2.04 4.30
C ILE A 38 -2.05 1.14 4.00
N SER A 39 -1.80 -0.13 3.70
CA SER A 39 -2.84 -1.14 3.49
C SER A 39 -3.60 -1.46 4.77
N ASN A 40 -4.81 -2.00 4.65
CA ASN A 40 -5.67 -2.34 5.80
C ASN A 40 -5.03 -3.33 6.78
N ASP A 41 -4.16 -4.21 6.29
CA ASP A 41 -3.39 -5.16 7.09
C ASP A 41 -2.09 -4.59 7.66
N GLY A 42 -1.72 -3.33 7.36
CA GLY A 42 -0.53 -2.66 7.87
C GLY A 42 0.81 -3.12 7.26
N LEU A 43 0.80 -4.17 6.43
CA LEU A 43 2.02 -4.82 5.92
C LEU A 43 2.59 -4.16 4.65
N ARG A 44 1.81 -3.29 4.02
CA ARG A 44 2.14 -2.66 2.73
C ARG A 44 1.78 -1.19 2.74
N MET A 45 2.32 -0.47 1.77
CA MET A 45 1.92 0.89 1.45
C MET A 45 1.83 1.03 -0.06
N ILE A 46 0.75 1.64 -0.55
CA ILE A 46 0.59 1.97 -1.96
C ILE A 46 0.90 3.44 -2.16
N VAL A 47 1.80 3.73 -3.08
CA VAL A 47 2.21 5.07 -3.46
C VAL A 47 1.63 5.38 -4.84
N PHE A 48 0.97 6.53 -4.94
CA PHE A 48 0.30 6.99 -6.15
C PHE A 48 1.02 8.19 -6.74
N PHE A 49 1.12 8.19 -8.06
CA PHE A 49 1.60 9.32 -8.86
C PHE A 49 0.45 9.96 -9.62
N ASP A 50 0.56 11.26 -9.89
CA ASP A 50 -0.47 12.03 -10.62
C ASP A 50 -0.60 11.65 -12.10
N SER A 51 0.41 10.97 -12.65
CA SER A 51 0.53 10.65 -14.07
C SER A 51 1.33 9.35 -14.28
N SER A 52 1.29 8.82 -15.51
CA SER A 52 2.03 7.61 -15.89
C SER A 52 3.54 7.85 -15.86
N THR A 53 4.30 6.90 -15.30
CA THR A 53 5.74 6.99 -15.09
C THR A 53 6.52 6.04 -16.00
N ASP A 54 7.83 6.25 -16.15
CA ASP A 54 8.75 5.30 -16.81
C ASP A 54 9.13 4.11 -15.92
N ARG A 55 8.45 3.96 -14.76
CA ARG A 55 8.71 2.96 -13.71
C ARG A 55 10.15 2.97 -13.17
N GLY A 56 10.91 4.03 -13.45
CA GLY A 56 12.35 4.11 -13.17
C GLY A 56 13.20 3.19 -14.04
N GLY A 57 12.70 2.70 -15.17
CA GLY A 57 13.38 1.71 -16.01
C GLY A 57 14.71 2.15 -16.61
N SER A 58 15.03 3.44 -16.52
CA SER A 58 16.36 3.98 -16.90
C SER A 58 17.44 3.83 -15.82
N LYS A 59 17.07 3.53 -14.57
CA LYS A 59 17.98 3.47 -13.40
C LYS A 59 17.82 2.23 -12.54
N ILE A 60 16.62 1.68 -12.49
CA ILE A 60 16.27 0.56 -11.63
C ILE A 60 16.39 -0.72 -12.45
N GLU A 61 17.43 -1.50 -12.19
CA GLU A 61 17.53 -2.86 -12.73
C GLU A 61 16.35 -3.71 -12.24
N LYS A 62 15.74 -4.48 -13.15
CA LYS A 62 14.57 -5.34 -12.88
C LYS A 62 13.37 -4.59 -12.32
N TYR A 63 13.15 -3.36 -12.78
CA TYR A 63 11.99 -2.54 -12.41
C TYR A 63 10.64 -3.19 -12.75
N ASP A 64 10.62 -4.15 -13.67
CA ASP A 64 9.47 -4.96 -14.07
C ASP A 64 9.12 -6.06 -13.05
N GLY A 65 10.00 -6.33 -12.09
CA GLY A 65 9.77 -7.25 -10.97
C GLY A 65 9.86 -6.56 -9.60
N SER A 66 10.30 -7.32 -8.61
CA SER A 66 10.57 -6.80 -7.26
C SER A 66 11.96 -6.18 -7.18
N PHE A 67 12.05 -4.98 -6.61
CA PHE A 67 13.30 -4.26 -6.40
C PHE A 67 13.32 -3.55 -5.04
N LYS A 68 14.50 -3.16 -4.56
CA LYS A 68 14.60 -2.44 -3.28
C LYS A 68 14.08 -1.01 -3.39
N CYS A 69 13.21 -0.63 -2.47
CA CYS A 69 12.50 0.65 -2.51
C CYS A 69 13.42 1.86 -2.50
N HIS A 70 14.58 1.79 -1.83
CA HIS A 70 15.57 2.88 -1.80
C HIS A 70 16.06 3.34 -3.19
N LYS A 71 15.86 2.54 -4.24
CA LYS A 71 16.19 2.93 -5.62
C LYS A 71 15.21 3.95 -6.22
N LEU A 72 13.99 4.02 -5.69
CA LEU A 72 12.91 4.88 -6.20
C LEU A 72 12.42 5.89 -5.16
N LEU A 73 12.22 5.43 -3.92
CA LEU A 73 11.59 6.17 -2.84
C LEU A 73 12.58 6.38 -1.70
N SER A 74 12.32 7.39 -0.87
CA SER A 74 13.03 7.67 0.37
C SER A 74 12.01 7.73 1.51
N PHE A 75 12.16 6.82 2.47
CA PHE A 75 11.36 6.72 3.69
C PHE A 75 12.09 5.82 4.69
N GLU A 76 11.59 5.74 5.93
CA GLU A 76 12.18 4.90 6.97
C GLU A 76 12.21 3.43 6.53
N ARG A 77 13.40 2.83 6.53
CA ARG A 77 13.66 1.44 6.08
C ARG A 77 13.38 1.15 4.59
N ASP A 78 13.51 2.15 3.74
CA ASP A 78 13.46 1.99 2.27
C ASP A 78 14.49 0.98 1.72
N THR A 79 15.63 0.81 2.41
CA THR A 79 16.69 -0.14 2.04
C THR A 79 16.33 -1.60 2.33
N GLN A 80 15.45 -1.86 3.30
CA GLN A 80 14.99 -3.21 3.62
C GLN A 80 13.68 -3.56 2.91
N SER A 81 12.86 -2.55 2.63
CA SER A 81 11.55 -2.72 1.98
C SER A 81 11.69 -3.06 0.49
N ASP A 82 10.73 -3.84 -0.01
CA ASP A 82 10.65 -4.26 -1.41
C ASP A 82 9.50 -3.56 -2.13
N CYS A 83 9.76 -3.13 -3.35
CA CYS A 83 8.85 -2.36 -4.19
C CYS A 83 8.50 -3.16 -5.45
N VAL A 84 7.23 -3.10 -5.83
CA VAL A 84 6.70 -3.69 -7.06
C VAL A 84 5.73 -2.70 -7.69
N TRP A 85 5.86 -2.44 -8.99
CA TRP A 85 4.90 -1.64 -9.72
C TRP A 85 3.59 -2.42 -9.92
N LEU A 86 2.47 -1.85 -9.48
CA LEU A 86 1.13 -2.38 -9.73
C LEU A 86 0.55 -1.86 -11.05
N ALA A 87 0.91 -0.62 -11.40
CA ALA A 87 0.55 0.07 -12.64
C ALA A 87 1.60 1.13 -12.95
N ASP A 88 1.51 1.83 -14.09
CA ASP A 88 2.48 2.88 -14.45
C ASP A 88 2.49 4.07 -13.48
N ASN A 89 1.42 4.26 -12.71
CA ASN A 89 1.27 5.35 -11.74
C ASN A 89 1.11 4.85 -10.28
N GLN A 90 1.39 3.56 -10.01
CA GLN A 90 1.18 2.96 -8.69
C GLN A 90 2.30 1.97 -8.36
N VAL A 91 2.98 2.21 -7.23
CA VAL A 91 3.97 1.29 -6.68
C VAL A 91 3.54 0.80 -5.31
N GLN A 92 3.60 -0.51 -5.11
CA GLN A 92 3.39 -1.15 -3.82
C GLN A 92 4.74 -1.31 -3.12
N VAL A 93 4.81 -0.83 -1.89
CA VAL A 93 5.86 -1.09 -0.91
C VAL A 93 5.41 -2.25 -0.03
N THR A 94 6.24 -3.27 0.10
CA THR A 94 6.10 -4.34 1.09
C THR A 94 7.15 -4.11 2.17
N PHE A 95 6.69 -3.94 3.41
CA PHE A 95 7.59 -3.67 4.52
C PHE A 95 8.38 -4.90 4.94
N ALA A 96 9.58 -4.68 5.47
CA ALA A 96 10.33 -5.73 6.15
C ALA A 96 9.67 -6.08 7.50
N ALA A 97 9.86 -7.28 8.02
CA ALA A 97 9.40 -7.64 9.36
C ALA A 97 10.18 -6.84 10.42
N SER A 98 9.63 -5.71 10.87
CA SER A 98 10.24 -4.78 11.83
C SER A 98 9.18 -3.90 12.50
N ASP A 99 9.44 -3.50 13.73
CA ASP A 99 8.68 -2.53 14.51
C ASP A 99 8.88 -1.07 14.06
N ARG A 100 9.97 -0.78 13.34
CA ARG A 100 10.37 0.58 12.91
C ARG A 100 9.96 0.94 11.48
N ASN A 101 9.00 0.24 10.90
CA ASN A 101 8.50 0.61 9.57
C ASN A 101 7.78 1.98 9.61
N VAL A 102 7.65 2.62 8.45
CA VAL A 102 6.97 3.92 8.29
C VAL A 102 5.56 3.93 8.90
N VAL A 103 5.22 4.92 9.72
CA VAL A 103 3.89 5.06 10.34
C VAL A 103 3.08 6.17 9.68
N VAL A 104 1.78 6.24 10.00
CA VAL A 104 0.91 7.34 9.55
C VAL A 104 1.50 8.68 10.00
N GLY A 105 1.59 9.64 9.07
CA GLY A 105 2.16 10.96 9.30
C GLY A 105 3.65 11.08 8.96
N ASP A 106 4.37 9.97 8.76
CA ASP A 106 5.73 10.03 8.24
C ASP A 106 5.76 10.53 6.79
N THR A 107 6.94 10.91 6.31
CA THR A 107 7.12 11.42 4.95
C THR A 107 7.66 10.36 3.99
N VAL A 108 7.13 10.34 2.77
CA VAL A 108 7.69 9.60 1.64
C VAL A 108 8.06 10.60 0.55
N SER A 109 9.24 10.46 -0.05
CA SER A 109 9.67 11.28 -1.19
C SER A 109 10.26 10.42 -2.31
N ILE A 110 10.37 11.01 -3.50
CA ILE A 110 11.00 10.37 -4.67
C ILE A 110 12.52 10.60 -4.59
N ARG A 111 13.33 9.56 -4.87
CA ARG A 111 14.78 9.68 -4.92
C ARG A 111 15.21 10.49 -6.14
N GLN A 112 16.30 11.25 -5.99
CA GLN A 112 16.85 12.04 -7.09
C GLN A 112 17.09 11.20 -8.33
N LYS A 113 16.65 11.73 -9.47
CA LYS A 113 16.89 11.14 -10.80
C LYS A 113 16.42 9.69 -10.93
N SER A 114 15.36 9.29 -10.22
CA SER A 114 14.85 7.91 -10.21
C SER A 114 13.62 7.68 -11.10
N LEU A 115 12.83 8.73 -11.38
CA LEU A 115 11.52 8.59 -12.03
C LEU A 115 11.26 9.71 -13.04
N ARG A 116 10.73 9.37 -14.22
CA ARG A 116 10.32 10.30 -15.28
C ARG A 116 8.93 9.94 -15.79
N SER A 117 8.40 10.74 -16.72
CA SER A 117 7.14 10.45 -17.41
C SER A 117 7.24 9.18 -18.24
N GLY A 118 6.17 8.38 -18.27
CA GLY A 118 6.09 7.15 -19.06
C GLY A 118 6.09 7.37 -20.57
N PHE A 119 5.81 8.60 -21.02
CA PHE A 119 5.81 8.99 -22.44
C PHE A 119 7.20 9.35 -22.98
N CYS A 120 8.22 9.25 -22.13
CA CYS A 120 9.60 9.59 -22.47
C CYS A 120 10.29 8.50 -23.30
N ALA A 121 10.27 8.64 -24.63
CA ALA A 121 10.93 7.72 -25.55
C ALA A 121 12.44 8.00 -25.73
N THR A 122 12.87 9.27 -25.69
CA THR A 122 14.27 9.69 -25.89
C THR A 122 14.65 10.82 -24.93
N SER A 123 15.85 10.73 -24.37
CA SER A 123 16.25 11.31 -23.07
C SER A 123 16.46 12.83 -23.00
N SER A 124 16.22 13.60 -24.06
CA SER A 124 16.57 15.03 -24.10
C SER A 124 15.49 15.98 -23.61
N SER A 125 14.21 15.58 -23.62
CA SER A 125 13.06 16.46 -23.31
C SER A 125 12.29 16.06 -22.05
N CYS A 126 12.85 15.16 -21.25
CA CYS A 126 12.18 14.60 -20.08
C CYS A 126 12.90 14.90 -18.79
N GLU A 127 12.28 15.74 -17.97
CA GLU A 127 12.75 16.04 -16.64
C GLU A 127 12.49 14.88 -15.68
N TYR A 128 13.32 14.80 -14.64
CA TYR A 128 13.10 13.87 -13.54
C TYR A 128 12.14 14.48 -12.52
N SER A 129 11.39 13.61 -11.87
CA SER A 129 10.50 13.97 -10.77
C SER A 129 11.29 14.65 -9.65
N PRO A 130 10.76 15.75 -9.07
CA PRO A 130 11.49 16.54 -8.08
C PRO A 130 11.63 15.76 -6.77
N SER A 131 12.87 15.55 -6.33
CA SER A 131 13.15 14.84 -5.07
C SER A 131 12.81 15.64 -3.80
N THR A 132 12.48 16.92 -3.97
CA THR A 132 12.03 17.81 -2.89
C THR A 132 10.54 17.66 -2.61
N SER A 133 9.78 17.02 -3.51
CA SER A 133 8.38 16.69 -3.26
C SER A 133 8.27 15.52 -2.28
N PHE A 134 7.37 15.67 -1.31
CA PHE A 134 7.04 14.64 -0.35
C PHE A 134 5.55 14.63 -0.07
N VAL A 135 5.04 13.50 0.36
CA VAL A 135 3.68 13.33 0.85
C VAL A 135 3.72 12.71 2.24
N LEU A 136 2.67 12.96 3.01
CA LEU A 136 2.47 12.29 4.29
C LEU A 136 1.86 10.90 4.06
N VAL A 137 2.30 9.93 4.84
CA VAL A 137 1.72 8.59 4.84
C VAL A 137 0.33 8.65 5.48
N LEU A 138 -0.68 8.26 4.70
CA LEU A 138 -2.07 8.23 5.08
C LEU A 138 -2.43 6.93 5.78
N ALA A 139 -3.41 7.03 6.69
CA ALA A 139 -4.01 5.87 7.33
C ALA A 139 -4.73 4.97 6.30
N PRO A 140 -4.85 3.66 6.60
CA PRO A 140 -5.68 2.76 5.81
C PRO A 140 -7.13 3.21 5.79
N SER A 141 -7.84 2.92 4.70
CA SER A 141 -9.26 3.26 4.56
C SER A 141 -10.15 2.43 5.49
N GLN A 142 -9.76 1.18 5.75
CA GLN A 142 -10.48 0.24 6.61
C GLN A 142 -9.48 -0.59 7.42
N PRO A 143 -8.82 -0.01 8.43
CA PRO A 143 -7.78 -0.70 9.19
C PRO A 143 -8.33 -1.93 9.89
N VAL A 144 -7.60 -3.04 9.84
CA VAL A 144 -7.91 -4.24 10.63
C VAL A 144 -7.57 -3.93 12.09
N LEU A 145 -8.58 -3.97 12.96
CA LEU A 145 -8.38 -3.73 14.38
C LEU A 145 -7.65 -4.92 15.03
N PRO A 146 -6.66 -4.67 15.90
CA PRO A 146 -5.99 -5.72 16.64
C PRO A 146 -6.98 -6.45 17.56
N THR A 147 -7.06 -7.77 17.44
CA THR A 147 -7.93 -8.62 18.27
C THR A 147 -7.06 -9.51 19.14
N PRO A 148 -6.85 -9.13 20.41
CA PRO A 148 -6.05 -9.94 21.31
C PRO A 148 -6.83 -11.22 21.59
N ALA A 149 -6.17 -12.38 21.51
CA ALA A 149 -6.76 -13.65 21.93
C ALA A 149 -5.78 -14.40 22.85
N VAL A 150 -6.33 -15.02 23.89
CA VAL A 150 -5.58 -15.85 24.83
C VAL A 150 -6.32 -17.17 25.03
N THR A 151 -5.57 -18.26 25.05
CA THR A 151 -6.07 -19.60 25.30
C THR A 151 -5.40 -20.14 26.56
N ALA A 152 -6.20 -20.70 27.47
CA ALA A 152 -5.70 -21.34 28.68
C ALA A 152 -6.70 -22.43 29.13
N SER A 153 -6.25 -23.32 30.01
CA SER A 153 -7.13 -24.30 30.66
C SER A 153 -8.23 -23.60 31.47
N ARG A 154 -9.46 -24.12 31.42
CA ARG A 154 -10.59 -23.59 32.21
C ARG A 154 -10.56 -24.06 33.67
N GLU A 155 -9.98 -25.22 33.90
CA GLU A 155 -9.85 -25.86 35.20
C GLU A 155 -8.44 -26.45 35.31
N ILE A 156 -7.86 -26.37 36.50
CA ILE A 156 -6.54 -26.91 36.85
C ILE A 156 -6.62 -27.50 38.25
N SER A 157 -5.75 -28.46 38.58
CA SER A 157 -5.55 -28.86 39.97
C SER A 157 -4.78 -27.79 40.75
N ALA A 158 -4.84 -27.86 42.08
CA ALA A 158 -4.14 -26.94 42.98
C ALA A 158 -2.60 -26.95 42.80
N CYS A 159 -2.05 -28.00 42.20
CA CYS A 159 -0.62 -28.18 41.97
C CYS A 159 -0.23 -28.18 40.49
N ASP A 160 -1.17 -27.88 39.58
CA ASP A 160 -0.90 -27.86 38.14
C ASP A 160 -0.53 -26.46 37.66
N ASP A 161 0.34 -26.40 36.66
CA ASP A 161 0.71 -25.16 35.99
C ASP A 161 -0.41 -24.64 35.09
N ILE A 162 -0.55 -23.31 35.03
CA ILE A 162 -1.40 -22.64 34.04
C ILE A 162 -0.53 -22.29 32.83
N ILE A 163 -0.84 -22.90 31.68
CA ILE A 163 -0.25 -22.51 30.40
C ILE A 163 -1.18 -21.50 29.73
N VAL A 164 -0.62 -20.33 29.41
CA VAL A 164 -1.31 -19.21 28.75
C VAL A 164 -0.71 -19.03 27.36
N ASP A 165 -1.53 -19.16 26.33
CA ASP A 165 -1.13 -19.05 24.93
C ASP A 165 -1.80 -17.86 24.23
N PRO A 166 -1.06 -16.77 23.96
CA PRO A 166 -1.58 -15.60 23.26
C PRO A 166 -1.44 -15.68 21.72
N THR A 167 -0.97 -16.79 21.16
CA THR A 167 -0.59 -16.90 19.73
C THR A 167 -1.76 -16.74 18.76
N ASN A 168 -3.00 -16.90 19.23
CA ASN A 168 -4.22 -16.63 18.45
C ASN A 168 -4.51 -15.13 18.27
N SER A 169 -3.72 -14.22 18.87
CA SER A 169 -3.86 -12.78 18.70
C SER A 169 -3.55 -12.37 17.26
N ILE A 170 -4.40 -11.52 16.66
CA ILE A 170 -4.26 -11.08 15.26
C ILE A 170 -4.39 -9.57 15.10
N GLY A 171 -4.03 -9.05 13.92
CA GLY A 171 -4.24 -7.64 13.56
C GLY A 171 -3.14 -6.69 14.04
N SER A 172 -1.92 -7.17 14.28
CA SER A 172 -0.79 -6.34 14.72
C SER A 172 -0.19 -5.44 13.62
N GLY A 173 -0.57 -5.67 12.36
CA GLY A 173 -0.03 -4.96 11.21
C GLY A 173 1.47 -5.10 11.01
N GLY A 174 2.07 -6.22 11.45
CA GLY A 174 3.50 -6.45 11.38
C GLY A 174 4.32 -5.63 12.38
N ARG A 175 3.66 -5.03 13.38
CA ARG A 175 4.28 -4.20 14.43
C ARG A 175 4.07 -4.79 15.81
N SER A 176 4.87 -4.33 16.76
CA SER A 176 4.63 -4.57 18.18
C SER A 176 3.31 -3.91 18.59
N TRP A 177 2.53 -4.60 19.40
CA TRP A 177 1.31 -4.05 19.96
C TRP A 177 1.65 -2.90 20.91
N ALA A 178 0.90 -1.80 20.83
CA ALA A 178 1.09 -0.66 21.72
C ALA A 178 0.81 -1.02 23.19
N SER A 179 -0.24 -1.83 23.41
CA SER A 179 -0.58 -2.39 24.71
C SER A 179 -1.45 -3.62 24.54
N VAL A 180 -1.22 -4.64 25.38
CA VAL A 180 -2.13 -5.78 25.56
C VAL A 180 -2.28 -5.98 27.05
N GLN A 181 -3.52 -6.10 27.53
CA GLN A 181 -3.82 -6.40 28.93
C GLN A 181 -4.67 -7.65 29.02
N TRP A 182 -4.26 -8.56 29.91
CA TRP A 182 -4.95 -9.80 30.21
C TRP A 182 -5.23 -9.84 31.71
N PHE A 183 -6.43 -10.28 32.08
CA PHE A 183 -6.82 -10.46 33.48
C PHE A 183 -7.10 -11.94 33.72
N VAL A 184 -6.60 -12.45 34.84
CA VAL A 184 -6.86 -13.82 35.30
C VAL A 184 -7.64 -13.72 36.59
N GLU A 185 -8.81 -14.35 36.61
CA GLU A 185 -9.65 -14.50 37.78
C GLU A 185 -9.79 -16.00 38.07
N PHE A 186 -9.71 -16.38 39.35
CA PHE A 186 -9.91 -17.77 39.76
C PHE A 186 -10.88 -17.82 40.94
N THR A 187 -11.62 -18.92 41.02
CA THR A 187 -12.46 -19.25 42.19
C THR A 187 -12.02 -20.61 42.68
N SER A 188 -11.68 -20.74 43.96
CA SER A 188 -11.40 -22.04 44.54
C SER A 188 -12.72 -22.73 44.92
N VAL A 189 -12.88 -23.98 44.51
CA VAL A 189 -13.96 -24.83 45.01
C VAL A 189 -13.42 -25.55 46.26
N PRO A 190 -14.06 -25.42 47.45
CA PRO A 190 -13.64 -26.16 48.63
C PRO A 190 -13.70 -27.65 48.35
N SER A 191 -12.66 -28.39 48.72
CA SER A 191 -12.70 -29.85 48.74
C SER A 191 -13.83 -30.29 49.66
N GLY A 192 -14.84 -30.98 49.12
CA GLY A 192 -15.94 -31.53 49.90
C GLY A 192 -15.40 -32.41 51.03
N THR A 193 -15.84 -32.11 52.26
CA THR A 193 -15.63 -32.92 53.47
C THR A 193 -16.34 -34.26 53.38
#